data_AF-A0A7S4W3M9-F1
#
_entry.id   AF-A0A7S4W3M9-F1
#
_cell.length_a   1.000
_cell.length_b   1.000
_cell.length_c   1.000
_cell.angle_alpha   90.00
_cell.angle_beta   90.00
_cell.angle_gamma   90.00
#
_symmetry.space_group_name_H-M   'P 1'
#
loop_
_entity.id
_entity.type
_entity.pdbx_description
1 polymer ?
#
loop_
_entity_poly.entity_id
_entity_poly.type
_entity_poly.pdbx_seq_one_letter_code
_entity_poly.pdbx_strand_id
1 'polypeptide(L)'
;FNGSINVYLPGTTDWPALSSCLLQAVASNGVPTIGLTYGFLSRGDGFRNTRCASLPSTDDVVECLTEQHNDAIYGGTYGADRTYNDAEFWKPVDARDSIAGRLGLLLAELDSLYPDEGWDRFYKAGGAYPDSLPMPKWGKITFSGHSQGAGHAAYLAATRLVHGAVLISGPQDECEGCPEGTKFWIDDTFLSTKITAFAHGDSTETFLEPTLPIMKDNWSRMGTWPAPLQVQNVDSYINYDVCKAPIVSSLAPSSTSPCGRKGHCATALDDSSPVLSNTAGDNVYIYGIDVWANVANVDQCY
;
A
#
# COMPACT_ATOMS: atom_id res chain seq x y z
N PHE A 1 -4.06 -18.94 17.40
CA PHE A 1 -3.43 -18.33 16.21
C PHE A 1 -1.98 -17.99 16.53
N ASN A 2 -1.01 -18.48 15.75
CA ASN A 2 0.43 -18.15 15.93
C ASN A 2 1.00 -17.27 14.79
N GLY A 3 0.13 -16.83 13.86
CA GLY A 3 0.51 -16.12 12.63
C GLY A 3 0.50 -14.59 12.74
N SER A 4 0.79 -13.95 11.61
CA SER A 4 0.63 -12.53 11.35
C SER A 4 -0.82 -12.19 10.97
N ILE A 5 -1.14 -10.89 10.93
CA ILE A 5 -2.36 -10.37 10.30
C ILE A 5 -1.99 -9.55 9.06
N ASN A 6 -2.88 -9.53 8.07
CA ASN A 6 -2.81 -8.59 6.96
C ASN A 6 -3.65 -7.34 7.27
N VAL A 7 -3.08 -6.16 7.08
CA VAL A 7 -3.77 -4.87 7.16
C VAL A 7 -3.71 -4.21 5.79
N TYR A 8 -4.87 -4.10 5.14
CA TYR A 8 -5.02 -3.43 3.86
C TYR A 8 -5.26 -1.93 4.05
N LEU A 9 -4.43 -1.14 3.36
CA LEU A 9 -4.48 0.32 3.30
C LEU A 9 -5.07 0.74 1.94
N PRO A 10 -6.31 1.26 1.90
CA PRO A 10 -6.92 1.74 0.65
C PRO A 10 -6.18 2.97 0.09
N GLY A 11 -6.41 3.22 -1.19
CA GLY A 11 -5.90 4.37 -1.92
C GLY A 11 -6.73 5.65 -1.68
N THR A 12 -6.39 6.72 -2.40
CA THR A 12 -7.05 8.03 -2.27
C THR A 12 -8.56 7.95 -2.47
N THR A 13 -9.33 8.58 -1.58
CA THR A 13 -10.81 8.60 -1.56
C THR A 13 -11.49 7.22 -1.53
N ASP A 14 -10.72 6.16 -1.34
CA ASP A 14 -11.19 4.78 -1.27
C ASP A 14 -11.51 4.38 0.18
N TRP A 15 -12.18 3.25 0.35
CA TRP A 15 -12.43 2.62 1.65
C TRP A 15 -12.54 1.10 1.50
N PRO A 16 -12.28 0.33 2.57
CA PRO A 16 -12.16 -1.13 2.48
C PRO A 16 -13.29 -1.88 1.74
N ALA A 17 -14.52 -1.36 1.79
CA ALA A 17 -15.66 -2.01 1.15
C ALA A 17 -15.63 -1.96 -0.39
N LEU A 18 -14.82 -1.11 -1.01
CA LEU A 18 -14.64 -1.10 -2.46
C LEU A 18 -13.61 -2.15 -2.94
N SER A 19 -12.86 -2.75 -2.01
CA SER A 19 -11.88 -3.82 -2.26
C SER A 19 -12.30 -5.12 -1.57
N SER A 20 -13.61 -5.37 -1.45
CA SER A 20 -14.11 -6.49 -0.67
C SER A 20 -13.71 -7.85 -1.25
N CYS A 21 -13.66 -7.98 -2.59
CA CYS A 21 -13.24 -9.21 -3.25
C CYS A 21 -11.75 -9.49 -3.01
N LEU A 22 -10.91 -8.45 -3.03
CA LEU A 22 -9.49 -8.54 -2.67
C LEU A 22 -9.33 -9.05 -1.23
N LEU A 23 -10.00 -8.39 -0.28
CA LEU A 23 -9.92 -8.75 1.14
C LEU A 23 -10.42 -10.17 1.41
N GLN A 24 -11.50 -10.57 0.73
CA GLN A 24 -12.05 -11.91 0.83
C GLN A 24 -11.09 -12.97 0.25
N ALA A 25 -10.42 -12.67 -0.86
CA ALA A 25 -9.43 -13.57 -1.44
C ALA A 25 -8.26 -13.80 -0.49
N VAL A 26 -7.73 -12.75 0.14
CA VAL A 26 -6.66 -12.88 1.15
C VAL A 26 -7.14 -13.67 2.36
N ALA A 27 -8.32 -13.35 2.89
CA ALA A 27 -8.89 -14.06 4.05
C ALA A 27 -9.15 -15.55 3.77
N SER A 28 -9.57 -15.89 2.55
CA SER A 28 -9.82 -17.28 2.12
C SER A 28 -8.56 -18.14 2.08
N ASN A 29 -7.37 -17.52 2.06
CA ASN A 29 -6.08 -18.20 2.20
C ASN A 29 -5.65 -18.40 3.66
N GLY A 30 -6.54 -18.15 4.62
CA GLY A 30 -6.29 -18.37 6.04
C GLY A 30 -5.52 -17.24 6.73
N VAL A 31 -5.34 -16.10 6.07
CA VAL A 31 -4.67 -14.92 6.63
C VAL A 31 -5.73 -13.98 7.25
N PRO A 32 -5.74 -13.77 8.58
CA PRO A 32 -6.64 -12.80 9.19
C PRO A 32 -6.41 -11.42 8.59
N THR A 33 -7.47 -10.78 8.14
CA THR A 33 -7.37 -9.58 7.30
C THR A 33 -8.24 -8.45 7.86
N ILE A 34 -7.65 -7.27 7.99
CA ILE A 34 -8.31 -6.01 8.35
C ILE A 34 -8.19 -5.06 7.17
N GLY A 35 -9.31 -4.54 6.69
CA GLY A 35 -9.29 -3.33 5.86
C GLY A 35 -9.40 -2.09 6.74
N LEU A 36 -8.46 -1.15 6.62
CA LEU A 36 -8.36 -0.01 7.53
C LEU A 36 -8.57 1.32 6.82
N THR A 37 -9.65 2.04 7.13
CA THR A 37 -9.80 3.45 6.74
C THR A 37 -8.96 4.35 7.64
N TYR A 38 -8.31 5.38 7.09
CA TYR A 38 -7.48 6.35 7.84
C TYR A 38 -7.65 7.79 7.33
N GLY A 39 -7.21 8.77 8.12
CA GLY A 39 -7.50 10.20 7.92
C GLY A 39 -6.80 10.86 6.72
N PHE A 40 -5.75 10.24 6.16
CA PHE A 40 -4.88 10.84 5.14
C PHE A 40 -5.38 10.66 3.69
N LEU A 41 -6.58 10.12 3.49
CA LEU A 41 -7.08 9.66 2.18
C LEU A 41 -7.60 10.76 1.23
N SER A 42 -7.38 12.05 1.52
CA SER A 42 -8.10 13.15 0.85
C SER A 42 -7.55 13.56 -0.53
N ARG A 43 -6.29 13.27 -0.83
CA ARG A 43 -5.57 13.68 -2.05
C ARG A 43 -4.61 12.60 -2.50
N GLY A 44 -4.31 12.49 -3.79
CA GLY A 44 -3.45 11.43 -4.35
C GLY A 44 -1.98 11.80 -4.44
N ASP A 45 -1.12 10.82 -4.77
CA ASP A 45 0.34 11.00 -4.79
C ASP A 45 0.77 12.12 -5.73
N GLY A 46 0.31 12.14 -6.98
CA GLY A 46 0.66 13.21 -7.93
C GLY A 46 0.30 14.62 -7.44
N PHE A 47 -0.81 14.77 -6.69
CA PHE A 47 -1.16 16.05 -6.09
C PHE A 47 -0.18 16.47 -4.98
N ARG A 48 0.33 15.51 -4.20
CA ARG A 48 1.31 15.78 -3.14
C ARG A 48 2.70 15.97 -3.71
N ASN A 49 3.13 15.17 -4.68
CA ASN A 49 4.41 15.31 -5.37
C ASN A 49 4.54 16.72 -5.96
N THR A 50 3.53 17.20 -6.69
CA THR A 50 3.52 18.58 -7.22
C THR A 50 3.62 19.65 -6.12
N ARG A 51 3.02 19.43 -4.95
CA ARG A 51 3.11 20.38 -3.82
C ARG A 51 4.48 20.34 -3.17
N CYS A 52 5.03 19.16 -2.93
CA CYS A 52 6.38 19.01 -2.42
C CYS A 52 7.40 19.65 -3.37
N ALA A 53 7.26 19.46 -4.68
CA ALA A 53 8.12 20.05 -5.71
C ALA A 53 8.09 21.59 -5.76
N SER A 54 7.10 22.23 -5.11
CA SER A 54 7.05 23.69 -5.00
C SER A 54 7.96 24.27 -3.92
N LEU A 55 8.57 23.42 -3.09
CA LEU A 55 9.44 23.84 -2.00
C LEU A 55 10.79 24.35 -2.51
N PRO A 56 11.45 25.26 -1.76
CA PRO A 56 12.54 26.08 -2.30
C PRO A 56 13.87 25.32 -2.46
N SER A 57 14.04 24.18 -1.77
CA SER A 57 15.25 23.36 -1.85
C SER A 57 14.93 21.88 -2.03
N THR A 58 15.87 21.13 -2.60
CA THR A 58 15.76 19.67 -2.74
C THR A 58 15.59 18.97 -1.40
N ASP A 59 16.25 19.46 -0.34
CA ASP A 59 16.12 18.89 1.00
C ASP A 59 14.68 19.06 1.53
N ASP A 60 14.05 20.22 1.30
CA ASP A 60 12.66 20.47 1.69
C ASP A 60 11.69 19.56 0.90
N VAL A 61 11.96 19.32 -0.40
CA VAL A 61 11.17 18.40 -1.23
C VAL A 61 11.26 16.98 -0.65
N VAL A 62 12.47 16.51 -0.35
CA VAL A 62 12.71 15.17 0.23
C VAL A 62 12.08 15.03 1.62
N GLU A 63 12.15 16.07 2.45
CA GLU A 63 11.45 16.12 3.74
C GLU A 63 9.93 16.01 3.53
N CYS A 64 9.37 16.78 2.59
CA CYS A 64 7.94 16.74 2.30
C CYS A 64 7.44 15.36 1.83
N LEU A 65 8.19 14.69 0.96
CA LEU A 65 7.89 13.33 0.49
C LEU A 65 7.96 12.30 1.63
N THR A 66 8.78 12.55 2.65
CA THR A 66 8.89 11.71 3.85
C THR A 66 7.73 11.99 4.81
N GLU A 67 7.44 13.27 5.06
CA GLU A 67 6.48 13.71 6.06
C GLU A 67 5.02 13.43 5.66
N GLN A 68 4.71 13.32 4.35
CA GLN A 68 3.40 12.80 3.93
C GLN A 68 3.13 11.39 4.50
N HIS A 69 4.14 10.52 4.57
CA HIS A 69 3.95 9.19 5.14
C HIS A 69 3.92 9.25 6.67
N ASN A 70 4.74 10.10 7.31
CA ASN A 70 4.72 10.27 8.76
C ASN A 70 3.35 10.79 9.25
N ASP A 71 2.81 11.83 8.61
CA ASP A 71 1.48 12.37 8.93
C ASP A 71 0.39 11.29 8.74
N ALA A 72 0.46 10.49 7.67
CA ALA A 72 -0.50 9.41 7.44
C ALA A 72 -0.41 8.30 8.48
N ILE A 73 0.81 7.91 8.85
CA ILE A 73 1.07 6.73 9.69
C ILE A 73 0.89 7.06 11.17
N TYR A 74 1.38 8.21 11.62
CA TYR A 74 1.45 8.57 13.04
C TYR A 74 0.57 9.76 13.42
N GLY A 75 0.05 10.49 12.43
CA GLY A 75 -0.59 11.79 12.65
C GLY A 75 0.42 12.92 12.65
N GLY A 76 -0.04 14.13 12.37
CA GLY A 76 0.80 15.32 12.31
C GLY A 76 0.15 16.48 11.56
N THR A 77 0.90 17.58 11.50
CA THR A 77 0.46 18.85 10.93
C THR A 77 1.36 19.35 9.80
N TYR A 78 2.32 18.54 9.33
CA TYR A 78 3.34 19.00 8.38
C TYR A 78 2.73 19.66 7.15
N GLY A 79 1.71 19.02 6.57
CA GLY A 79 1.01 19.56 5.41
C GLY A 79 0.05 20.70 5.73
N ALA A 80 -0.48 20.77 6.95
CA ALA A 80 -1.35 21.85 7.39
C ALA A 80 -0.58 23.16 7.60
N ASP A 81 0.69 23.05 8.01
CA ASP A 81 1.58 24.17 8.31
C ASP A 81 2.25 24.76 7.05
N ARG A 82 1.96 24.22 5.86
CA ARG A 82 2.52 24.64 4.56
C ARG A 82 1.44 24.98 3.56
N THR A 83 1.68 25.96 2.71
CA THR A 83 0.69 26.46 1.74
C THR A 83 1.19 26.41 0.31
N TYR A 84 0.34 25.95 -0.60
CA TYR A 84 0.52 26.01 -2.05
C TYR A 84 -0.73 26.62 -2.69
N ASN A 85 -0.59 27.77 -3.35
CA ASN A 85 -1.71 28.54 -3.93
C ASN A 85 -2.85 28.78 -2.92
N ASP A 86 -2.53 29.37 -1.77
CA ASP A 86 -3.47 29.71 -0.67
C ASP A 86 -4.22 28.53 -0.05
N ALA A 87 -3.78 27.29 -0.32
CA ALA A 87 -4.32 26.09 0.30
C ALA A 87 -3.23 25.30 1.03
N GLU A 88 -3.54 24.75 2.21
CA GLU A 88 -2.67 23.81 2.91
C GLU A 88 -2.22 22.66 2.00
N PHE A 89 -1.07 22.04 2.22
CA PHE A 89 -0.59 20.89 1.44
C PHE A 89 -1.47 19.63 1.61
N TRP A 90 -1.95 19.37 2.82
CA TRP A 90 -2.99 18.40 3.15
C TRP A 90 -3.56 18.70 4.54
N LYS A 91 -4.71 18.10 4.85
CA LYS A 91 -5.37 18.28 6.16
C LYS A 91 -4.50 17.69 7.28
N PRO A 92 -4.49 18.30 8.48
CA PRO A 92 -3.82 17.71 9.63
C PRO A 92 -4.48 16.36 9.96
N VAL A 93 -3.66 15.41 10.42
CA VAL A 93 -4.12 14.08 10.82
C VAL A 93 -3.99 13.96 12.33
N ASP A 94 -5.11 13.82 13.04
CA ASP A 94 -5.10 13.49 14.46
C ASP A 94 -4.42 12.12 14.65
N ALA A 95 -3.59 11.97 15.67
CA ALA A 95 -2.90 10.70 15.94
C ALA A 95 -3.88 9.52 16.05
N ARG A 96 -5.11 9.74 16.54
CA ARG A 96 -6.18 8.72 16.58
C ARG A 96 -6.72 8.34 15.21
N ASP A 97 -6.63 9.25 14.24
CA ASP A 97 -7.10 9.07 12.87
C ASP A 97 -6.01 8.57 11.92
N SER A 98 -4.75 8.53 12.38
CA SER A 98 -3.62 7.94 11.68
C SER A 98 -3.72 6.42 11.53
N ILE A 99 -2.91 5.82 10.65
CA ILE A 99 -2.86 4.35 10.48
C ILE A 99 -2.50 3.66 11.79
N ALA A 100 -1.46 4.13 12.48
CA ALA A 100 -1.01 3.52 13.74
C ALA A 100 -2.06 3.64 14.84
N GLY A 101 -2.66 4.83 14.98
CA GLY A 101 -3.67 5.08 16.01
C GLY A 101 -4.94 4.28 15.78
N ARG A 102 -5.50 4.30 14.56
CA ARG A 102 -6.71 3.54 14.24
C ARG A 102 -6.52 2.05 14.37
N LEU A 103 -5.40 1.52 13.88
CA LEU A 103 -5.09 0.10 14.00
C LEU A 103 -4.88 -0.32 15.45
N GLY A 104 -4.13 0.46 16.23
CA GLY A 104 -3.91 0.19 17.65
C GLY A 104 -5.21 0.21 18.45
N LEU A 105 -6.06 1.21 18.25
CA LEU A 105 -7.38 1.31 18.88
C LEU A 105 -8.30 0.16 18.49
N LEU A 106 -8.35 -0.19 17.20
CA LEU A 106 -9.14 -1.33 16.71
C LEU A 106 -8.68 -2.65 17.34
N LEU A 107 -7.37 -2.91 17.39
CA LEU A 107 -6.83 -4.13 17.97
C LEU A 107 -7.11 -4.23 19.48
N ALA A 108 -7.02 -3.12 20.20
CA ALA A 108 -7.37 -3.09 21.63
C ALA A 108 -8.88 -3.31 21.85
N GLU A 109 -9.73 -2.75 20.99
CA GLU A 109 -11.18 -2.98 21.05
C GLU A 109 -11.53 -4.45 20.74
N LEU A 110 -10.92 -5.04 19.72
CA LEU A 110 -11.08 -6.46 19.38
C LEU A 110 -10.63 -7.37 20.53
N ASP A 111 -9.54 -7.04 21.21
CA ASP A 111 -9.08 -7.77 22.40
C ASP A 111 -10.06 -7.69 23.56
N SER A 112 -10.68 -6.53 23.77
CA SER A 112 -11.71 -6.36 24.79
C SER A 112 -13.01 -7.10 24.46
N LEU A 113 -13.42 -7.13 23.19
CA LEU A 113 -14.66 -7.76 22.75
C LEU A 113 -14.53 -9.28 22.61
N TYR A 114 -13.35 -9.76 22.22
CA TYR A 114 -13.05 -11.16 21.91
C TYR A 114 -11.75 -11.63 22.61
N PRO A 115 -11.71 -11.65 23.95
CA PRO A 115 -10.49 -11.87 24.73
C PRO A 115 -9.82 -13.23 24.50
N ASP A 116 -10.60 -14.25 24.07
CA ASP A 116 -10.08 -15.60 23.82
C ASP A 116 -9.49 -15.79 22.41
N GLU A 117 -9.60 -14.80 21.52
CA GLU A 117 -9.03 -14.86 20.15
C GLU A 117 -7.55 -14.43 20.11
N GLY A 118 -7.08 -13.80 21.19
CA GLY A 118 -5.69 -13.39 21.41
C GLY A 118 -5.27 -12.24 20.50
N TRP A 119 -6.03 -11.15 20.53
CA TRP A 119 -5.73 -9.91 19.80
C TRP A 119 -4.61 -9.10 20.48
N ASP A 120 -4.44 -9.24 21.80
CA ASP A 120 -3.33 -8.74 22.63
C ASP A 120 -1.93 -8.94 22.03
N ARG A 121 -1.74 -9.99 21.21
CA ARG A 121 -0.47 -10.28 20.55
C ARG A 121 -0.11 -9.30 19.42
N PHE A 122 -1.06 -8.53 18.89
CA PHE A 122 -0.87 -7.64 17.73
C PHE A 122 -0.66 -6.17 18.10
N TYR A 123 -0.85 -5.79 19.36
CA TYR A 123 -0.60 -4.43 19.81
C TYR A 123 0.14 -4.40 21.15
N LYS A 124 0.75 -3.26 21.47
CA LYS A 124 1.24 -2.92 22.80
C LYS A 124 0.20 -2.01 23.42
N ALA A 125 -0.27 -2.34 24.60
CA ALA A 125 -1.17 -1.48 25.35
C ALA A 125 -0.55 -0.09 25.51
N GLY A 126 -1.36 0.94 25.31
CA GLY A 126 -1.00 2.32 25.58
C GLY A 126 -1.19 2.67 27.05
N GLY A 127 -0.77 3.87 27.42
CA GLY A 127 -1.22 4.54 28.64
C GLY A 127 -2.64 5.08 28.51
N ALA A 128 -3.04 5.97 29.42
CA ALA A 128 -4.31 6.66 29.29
C ALA A 128 -4.27 7.63 28.09
N TYR A 129 -5.36 7.69 27.32
CA TYR A 129 -5.56 8.77 26.35
C TYR A 129 -5.74 10.11 27.10
N PRO A 130 -5.16 11.23 26.63
CA PRO A 130 -4.41 11.43 25.38
C PRO A 130 -2.91 11.13 25.47
N ASP A 131 -2.41 10.71 26.63
CA ASP A 131 -0.98 10.60 26.91
C ASP A 131 -0.30 9.44 26.16
N SER A 132 -1.07 8.41 25.75
CA SER A 132 -0.57 7.34 24.89
C SER A 132 -1.71 6.55 24.24
N LEU A 133 -1.56 6.23 22.94
CA LEU A 133 -2.42 5.30 22.23
C LEU A 133 -1.86 3.87 22.30
N PRO A 134 -2.71 2.83 22.25
CA PRO A 134 -2.25 1.48 21.92
C PRO A 134 -1.54 1.51 20.56
N MET A 135 -0.43 0.77 20.45
CA MET A 135 0.42 0.82 19.25
C MET A 135 0.54 -0.55 18.60
N PRO A 136 0.47 -0.65 17.26
CA PRO A 136 0.64 -1.92 16.57
C PRO A 136 2.03 -2.54 16.83
N LYS A 137 2.09 -3.86 17.02
CA LYS A 137 3.33 -4.63 17.02
C LYS A 137 3.72 -4.93 15.57
N TRP A 138 4.40 -3.98 14.92
CA TRP A 138 4.77 -4.01 13.49
C TRP A 138 5.21 -5.39 12.98
N GLY A 139 6.12 -6.08 13.69
CA GLY A 139 6.65 -7.38 13.27
C GLY A 139 5.65 -8.55 13.25
N LYS A 140 4.39 -8.29 13.58
CA LYS A 140 3.27 -9.24 13.48
C LYS A 140 2.26 -8.87 12.38
N ILE A 141 2.56 -7.83 11.59
CA ILE A 141 1.60 -7.23 10.66
C ILE A 141 2.22 -7.16 9.27
N THR A 142 1.55 -7.77 8.30
CA THR A 142 1.76 -7.50 6.89
C THR A 142 0.92 -6.30 6.51
N PHE A 143 1.52 -5.30 5.86
CA PHE A 143 0.76 -4.19 5.29
C PHE A 143 0.60 -4.41 3.79
N SER A 144 -0.63 -4.61 3.34
CA SER A 144 -0.96 -4.48 1.93
C SER A 144 -1.52 -3.09 1.66
N GLY A 145 -1.28 -2.52 0.50
CA GLY A 145 -1.82 -1.21 0.19
C GLY A 145 -2.00 -0.96 -1.28
N HIS A 146 -3.03 -0.19 -1.64
CA HIS A 146 -3.34 0.21 -3.01
C HIS A 146 -2.98 1.68 -3.26
N SER A 147 -2.32 1.97 -4.38
CA SER A 147 -1.91 3.33 -4.77
C SER A 147 -1.13 4.02 -3.64
N GLN A 148 -1.64 5.13 -3.12
CA GLN A 148 -1.15 5.80 -1.92
C GLN A 148 -0.94 4.87 -0.73
N GLY A 149 -1.85 3.93 -0.50
CA GLY A 149 -1.72 2.93 0.56
C GLY A 149 -0.49 2.04 0.36
N ALA A 150 -0.11 1.77 -0.89
CA ALA A 150 1.11 1.04 -1.22
C ALA A 150 2.36 1.85 -0.84
N GLY A 151 2.35 3.17 -1.08
CA GLY A 151 3.43 4.06 -0.64
C GLY A 151 3.62 4.03 0.88
N HIS A 152 2.52 4.11 1.64
CA HIS A 152 2.59 3.98 3.11
C HIS A 152 3.05 2.59 3.57
N ALA A 153 2.63 1.51 2.91
CA ALA A 153 3.08 0.16 3.21
C ALA A 153 4.59 -0.03 2.93
N ALA A 154 5.08 0.52 1.82
CA ALA A 154 6.50 0.54 1.49
C ALA A 154 7.30 1.34 2.52
N TYR A 155 6.87 2.56 2.85
CA TYR A 155 7.53 3.39 3.85
C TYR A 155 7.55 2.75 5.26
N LEU A 156 6.48 2.04 5.64
CA LEU A 156 6.47 1.23 6.86
C LEU A 156 7.52 0.12 6.81
N ALA A 157 7.67 -0.58 5.68
CA ALA A 157 8.71 -1.59 5.52
C ALA A 157 10.13 -1.00 5.49
N ALA A 158 10.28 0.21 4.96
CA ALA A 158 11.54 0.93 4.96
C ALA A 158 11.96 1.33 6.38
N THR A 159 11.00 1.78 7.21
CA THR A 159 11.29 2.43 8.50
C THR A 159 10.97 1.59 9.74
N ARG A 160 10.28 0.45 9.60
CA ARG A 160 9.92 -0.46 10.70
C ARG A 160 10.15 -1.92 10.29
N LEU A 161 10.43 -2.76 11.30
CA LEU A 161 10.40 -4.22 11.17
C LEU A 161 8.93 -4.69 11.14
N VAL A 162 8.28 -4.55 9.99
CA VAL A 162 6.97 -5.16 9.73
C VAL A 162 7.13 -6.64 9.42
N HIS A 163 6.04 -7.41 9.46
CA HIS A 163 6.10 -8.81 9.05
C HIS A 163 6.32 -8.94 7.53
N GLY A 164 5.74 -8.03 6.76
CA GLY A 164 5.99 -7.89 5.32
C GLY A 164 5.17 -6.75 4.71
N ALA A 165 5.37 -6.52 3.41
CA ALA A 165 4.61 -5.53 2.66
C ALA A 165 4.17 -6.07 1.29
N VAL A 166 2.98 -5.63 0.86
CA VAL A 166 2.38 -5.98 -0.42
C VAL A 166 1.97 -4.69 -1.13
N LEU A 167 2.66 -4.36 -2.23
CA LEU A 167 2.52 -3.07 -2.90
C LEU A 167 1.63 -3.21 -4.14
N ILE A 168 0.43 -2.65 -4.10
CA ILE A 168 -0.60 -2.81 -5.14
C ILE A 168 -0.73 -1.49 -5.91
N SER A 169 -0.33 -1.46 -7.17
CA SER A 169 -0.28 -0.24 -8.00
C SER A 169 0.43 0.94 -7.31
N GLY A 170 1.58 0.68 -6.68
CA GLY A 170 2.51 1.68 -6.15
C GLY A 170 3.87 1.04 -5.79
N PRO A 171 4.87 1.82 -5.33
CA PRO A 171 4.80 3.23 -4.94
C PRO A 171 4.74 4.19 -6.13
N GLN A 172 4.31 5.42 -5.90
CA GLN A 172 4.19 6.48 -6.92
C GLN A 172 4.88 7.76 -6.43
N ASP A 173 5.94 7.58 -5.64
CA ASP A 173 6.68 8.66 -4.99
C ASP A 173 7.75 9.20 -5.95
N GLU A 174 7.72 10.51 -6.18
CA GLU A 174 8.57 11.15 -7.16
C GLU A 174 9.13 12.47 -6.61
N CYS A 175 10.45 12.64 -6.75
CA CYS A 175 11.13 13.90 -6.48
C CYS A 175 11.11 14.75 -7.76
N GLU A 176 9.93 15.29 -8.11
CA GLU A 176 9.73 16.09 -9.31
C GLU A 176 10.66 17.31 -9.31
N GLY A 177 11.46 17.48 -10.37
CA GLY A 177 12.38 18.61 -10.50
C GLY A 177 13.66 18.53 -9.66
N CYS A 178 13.87 17.44 -8.91
CA CYS A 178 15.10 17.21 -8.17
C CYS A 178 16.27 16.86 -9.11
N PRO A 179 17.53 17.18 -8.74
CA PRO A 179 18.70 16.75 -9.49
C PRO A 179 18.75 15.23 -9.67
N GLU A 180 19.29 14.76 -10.80
CA GLU A 180 19.53 13.34 -11.05
C GLU A 180 20.36 12.72 -9.91
N GLY A 181 19.94 11.55 -9.44
CA GLY A 181 20.59 10.86 -8.33
C GLY A 181 20.22 11.38 -6.93
N THR A 182 19.26 12.31 -6.83
CA THR A 182 18.67 12.69 -5.54
C THR A 182 18.10 11.45 -4.86
N LYS A 183 18.54 11.21 -3.62
CA LYS A 183 18.05 10.10 -2.80
C LYS A 183 16.99 10.60 -1.84
N PHE A 184 16.00 9.75 -1.58
CA PHE A 184 15.03 9.93 -0.50
C PHE A 184 14.71 8.57 0.13
N TRP A 185 13.68 8.51 0.98
CA TRP A 185 13.35 7.33 1.79
C TRP A 185 13.29 6.02 1.00
N ILE A 186 12.96 6.06 -0.30
CA ILE A 186 12.84 4.87 -1.14
C ILE A 186 14.19 4.25 -1.51
N ASP A 187 15.28 5.01 -1.44
CA ASP A 187 16.64 4.55 -1.75
C ASP A 187 17.37 4.00 -0.51
N ASP A 188 16.77 4.14 0.67
CA ASP A 188 17.33 3.63 1.92
C ASP A 188 17.25 2.11 1.96
N THR A 189 18.14 1.49 2.75
CA THR A 189 18.05 0.06 3.01
C THR A 189 16.80 -0.25 3.82
N PHE A 190 15.86 -0.97 3.22
CA PHE A 190 14.63 -1.35 3.88
C PHE A 190 14.90 -2.22 5.10
N LEU A 191 14.24 -1.90 6.23
CA LEU A 191 14.34 -2.72 7.44
C LEU A 191 13.67 -4.08 7.29
N SER A 192 12.60 -4.16 6.49
CA SER A 192 11.87 -5.40 6.21
C SER A 192 12.06 -5.82 4.76
N THR A 193 12.40 -7.10 4.53
CA THR A 193 12.74 -7.62 3.19
C THR A 193 11.63 -8.44 2.54
N LYS A 194 10.64 -8.88 3.32
CA LYS A 194 9.47 -9.64 2.83
C LYS A 194 8.50 -8.71 2.08
N ILE A 195 8.85 -8.37 0.85
CA ILE A 195 8.10 -7.42 0.02
C ILE A 195 7.71 -8.06 -1.31
N THR A 196 6.45 -7.87 -1.68
CA THR A 196 5.90 -8.24 -3.00
C THR A 196 5.23 -7.02 -3.63
N ALA A 197 5.09 -7.01 -4.95
CA ALA A 197 4.43 -5.93 -5.66
C ALA A 197 3.64 -6.44 -6.86
N PHE A 198 2.48 -5.82 -7.10
CA PHE A 198 1.57 -6.12 -8.21
C PHE A 198 1.03 -4.84 -8.83
N ALA A 199 1.03 -4.76 -10.17
CA ALA A 199 0.33 -3.70 -10.91
C ALA A 199 -0.37 -4.26 -12.16
N HIS A 200 -1.24 -3.46 -12.78
CA HIS A 200 -1.70 -3.71 -14.15
C HIS A 200 -0.99 -2.79 -15.13
N GLY A 201 -0.63 -3.29 -16.30
CA GLY A 201 -0.02 -2.53 -17.39
C GLY A 201 -0.09 -3.28 -18.72
N ASP A 202 -0.18 -2.54 -19.82
CA ASP A 202 -0.17 -3.13 -21.17
C ASP A 202 1.24 -3.16 -21.78
N SER A 203 1.34 -3.61 -23.04
CA SER A 203 2.60 -3.69 -23.79
C SER A 203 3.28 -2.33 -24.03
N THR A 204 2.53 -1.23 -23.91
CA THR A 204 3.03 0.15 -23.97
C THR A 204 3.25 0.76 -22.59
N GLU A 205 2.95 -0.02 -21.55
CA GLU A 205 3.09 0.25 -20.12
C GLU A 205 2.35 1.48 -19.59
N THR A 206 1.71 2.27 -20.44
CA THR A 206 1.25 3.64 -20.11
C THR A 206 -0.21 3.89 -20.42
N PHE A 207 -0.86 3.06 -21.25
CA PHE A 207 -2.26 3.28 -21.61
C PHE A 207 -3.24 2.80 -20.52
N LEU A 208 -3.02 1.61 -19.95
CA LEU A 208 -3.83 1.10 -18.83
C LEU A 208 -3.45 1.75 -17.49
N GLU A 209 -2.17 1.98 -17.26
CA GLU A 209 -1.61 2.53 -16.03
C GLU A 209 -0.45 3.50 -16.33
N PRO A 210 -0.76 4.80 -16.49
CA PRO A 210 0.24 5.81 -16.85
C PRO A 210 1.41 5.95 -15.87
N THR A 211 1.25 5.52 -14.62
CA THR A 211 2.28 5.63 -13.59
C THR A 211 3.14 4.38 -13.42
N LEU A 212 2.92 3.34 -14.23
CA LEU A 212 3.73 2.11 -14.17
C LEU A 212 5.23 2.35 -14.38
N PRO A 213 5.68 3.27 -15.25
CA PRO A 213 7.10 3.60 -15.34
C PRO A 213 7.67 4.13 -14.01
N ILE A 214 6.92 4.99 -13.30
CA ILE A 214 7.31 5.52 -11.98
C ILE A 214 7.35 4.39 -10.95
N MET A 215 6.35 3.51 -10.95
CA MET A 215 6.32 2.35 -10.05
C MET A 215 7.53 1.43 -10.25
N LYS A 216 7.92 1.16 -11.50
CA LYS A 216 9.09 0.32 -11.80
C LYS A 216 10.41 0.99 -11.40
N ASP A 217 10.53 2.30 -11.61
CA ASP A 217 11.68 3.06 -11.11
C ASP A 217 11.76 2.96 -9.59
N ASN A 218 10.66 3.23 -8.90
CA ASN A 218 10.52 3.11 -7.45
C ASN A 218 10.92 1.70 -6.96
N TRP A 219 10.35 0.62 -7.54
CA TRP A 219 10.70 -0.76 -7.20
C TRP A 219 12.19 -1.08 -7.41
N SER A 220 12.80 -0.54 -8.47
CA SER A 220 14.22 -0.74 -8.72
C SER A 220 15.09 -0.03 -7.68
N ARG A 221 14.65 1.12 -7.16
CA ARG A 221 15.39 1.94 -6.19
C ARG A 221 15.30 1.42 -4.76
N MET A 222 14.21 0.75 -4.42
CA MET A 222 14.04 0.07 -3.12
C MET A 222 15.12 -0.96 -2.81
N GLY A 223 15.78 -1.51 -3.83
CA GLY A 223 16.87 -2.50 -3.66
C GLY A 223 16.42 -3.83 -3.05
N THR A 224 15.11 -4.10 -3.00
CA THR A 224 14.50 -5.30 -2.44
C THR A 224 14.46 -6.46 -3.43
N TRP A 225 14.51 -6.16 -4.72
CA TRP A 225 14.57 -7.14 -5.82
C TRP A 225 15.90 -7.06 -6.57
N PRO A 226 16.31 -8.11 -7.31
CA PRO A 226 17.56 -8.12 -8.06
C PRO A 226 17.64 -7.02 -9.13
N ALA A 227 18.82 -6.43 -9.30
CA ALA A 227 19.13 -5.50 -10.38
C ALA A 227 19.87 -6.21 -11.55
N PRO A 228 19.48 -6.00 -12.83
CA PRO A 228 18.37 -5.15 -13.28
C PRO A 228 17.01 -5.77 -12.97
N LEU A 229 16.04 -4.93 -12.58
CA LEU A 229 14.68 -5.37 -12.23
C LEU A 229 14.02 -6.08 -13.41
N GLN A 230 13.55 -7.32 -13.19
CA GLN A 230 12.82 -8.11 -14.17
C GLN A 230 11.38 -8.29 -13.71
N VAL A 231 10.49 -7.41 -14.14
CA VAL A 231 9.05 -7.51 -13.82
C VAL A 231 8.42 -8.62 -14.68
N GLN A 232 7.67 -9.52 -14.04
CA GLN A 232 7.06 -10.66 -14.73
C GLN A 232 5.63 -10.36 -15.14
N ASN A 233 5.32 -10.54 -16.43
CA ASN A 233 3.93 -10.52 -16.89
C ASN A 233 3.23 -11.82 -16.49
N VAL A 234 2.08 -11.71 -15.83
CA VAL A 234 1.37 -12.86 -15.25
C VAL A 234 0.17 -13.36 -16.03
N ASP A 235 -0.09 -12.83 -17.24
CA ASP A 235 -1.30 -13.11 -18.03
C ASP A 235 -1.42 -14.55 -18.50
N SER A 236 -0.30 -15.28 -18.53
CA SER A 236 -0.28 -16.70 -18.90
C SER A 236 -0.62 -17.66 -17.75
N TYR A 237 -0.94 -17.14 -16.56
CA TYR A 237 -1.33 -17.92 -15.37
C TYR A 237 -0.33 -19.02 -14.98
N ILE A 238 0.96 -18.78 -15.17
CA ILE A 238 2.04 -19.68 -14.77
C ILE A 238 2.33 -19.50 -13.26
N ASN A 239 3.03 -20.44 -12.64
CA ASN A 239 3.50 -20.32 -11.26
C ASN A 239 4.62 -19.25 -11.19
N TYR A 240 4.34 -18.09 -10.58
CA TYR A 240 5.29 -16.98 -10.46
C TYR A 240 5.80 -16.86 -9.02
N ASP A 241 7.09 -16.55 -8.85
CA ASP A 241 7.70 -16.29 -7.55
C ASP A 241 7.66 -14.78 -7.26
N VAL A 242 6.59 -14.35 -6.60
CA VAL A 242 6.33 -12.94 -6.23
C VAL A 242 7.37 -12.35 -5.29
N CYS A 243 8.19 -13.20 -4.65
CA CYS A 243 9.27 -12.78 -3.76
C CYS A 243 10.56 -12.47 -4.51
N LYS A 244 10.72 -12.97 -5.75
CA LYS A 244 11.92 -12.71 -6.58
C LYS A 244 11.78 -11.51 -7.50
N ALA A 245 10.54 -11.14 -7.85
CA ALA A 245 10.26 -10.02 -8.75
C ALA A 245 8.86 -9.47 -8.54
N PRO A 246 8.65 -8.15 -8.75
CA PRO A 246 7.32 -7.60 -8.95
C PRO A 246 6.62 -8.26 -10.13
N ILE A 247 5.30 -8.36 -10.04
CA ILE A 247 4.46 -8.94 -11.08
C ILE A 247 3.53 -7.88 -11.69
N VAL A 248 3.26 -8.00 -12.98
CA VAL A 248 2.32 -7.14 -13.71
C VAL A 248 1.37 -7.99 -14.52
N SER A 249 0.11 -7.60 -14.65
CA SER A 249 -0.82 -8.18 -15.61
C SER A 249 -1.22 -7.18 -16.68
N SER A 250 -1.46 -7.61 -17.91
CA SER A 250 -2.09 -6.83 -18.99
C SER A 250 -3.53 -7.22 -19.28
N LEU A 251 -4.14 -8.04 -18.41
CA LEU A 251 -5.54 -8.41 -18.54
C LEU A 251 -6.42 -7.16 -18.54
N ALA A 252 -7.40 -7.17 -19.43
CA ALA A 252 -8.29 -6.04 -19.61
C ALA A 252 -9.09 -5.78 -18.32
N PRO A 253 -9.09 -4.54 -17.79
CA PRO A 253 -9.98 -4.12 -16.71
C PRO A 253 -11.45 -4.39 -17.02
N SER A 254 -12.28 -4.47 -15.98
CA SER A 254 -13.72 -4.56 -16.17
C SER A 254 -14.25 -3.40 -17.02
N SER A 255 -15.15 -3.72 -17.95
CA SER A 255 -15.84 -2.71 -18.77
C SER A 255 -16.71 -1.77 -17.93
N THR A 256 -17.08 -2.18 -16.71
CA THR A 256 -17.88 -1.40 -15.76
C THR A 256 -17.05 -0.44 -14.91
N SER A 257 -15.72 -0.45 -15.04
CA SER A 257 -14.85 0.41 -14.21
C SER A 257 -15.23 1.89 -14.38
N PRO A 258 -15.61 2.59 -13.29
CA PRO A 258 -15.87 4.03 -13.32
C PRO A 258 -14.58 4.86 -13.26
N CYS A 259 -13.43 4.20 -13.09
CA CYS A 259 -12.16 4.84 -12.82
C CYS A 259 -11.50 5.40 -14.09
N GLY A 260 -10.99 6.63 -14.00
CA GLY A 260 -10.26 7.28 -15.10
C GLY A 260 -8.94 6.59 -15.46
N ARG A 261 -8.32 5.91 -14.49
CA ARG A 261 -7.12 5.07 -14.69
C ARG A 261 -7.52 3.60 -14.52
N LYS A 262 -8.02 2.98 -15.59
CA LYS A 262 -8.65 1.65 -15.49
C LYS A 262 -7.70 0.57 -14.99
N GLY A 263 -6.46 0.51 -15.46
CA GLY A 263 -5.46 -0.44 -14.96
C GLY A 263 -5.15 -0.24 -13.48
N HIS A 264 -5.00 1.01 -13.06
CA HIS A 264 -4.79 1.39 -11.66
C HIS A 264 -5.82 0.78 -10.71
N CYS A 265 -7.10 1.03 -11.01
CA CYS A 265 -8.22 0.61 -10.18
C CYS A 265 -8.49 -0.89 -10.29
N ALA A 266 -8.21 -1.50 -11.45
CA ALA A 266 -8.38 -2.92 -11.70
C ALA A 266 -7.50 -3.85 -10.84
N THR A 267 -6.57 -3.29 -10.05
CA THR A 267 -5.70 -4.07 -9.15
C THR A 267 -6.26 -4.26 -7.74
N ALA A 268 -7.22 -3.42 -7.31
CA ALA A 268 -7.83 -3.56 -5.98
C ALA A 268 -9.35 -3.31 -5.91
N LEU A 269 -9.95 -2.58 -6.86
CA LEU A 269 -11.36 -2.17 -6.76
C LEU A 269 -12.31 -3.16 -7.43
N ASP A 270 -13.32 -3.62 -6.69
CA ASP A 270 -14.23 -4.70 -7.09
C ASP A 270 -14.90 -4.42 -8.45
N ASP A 271 -15.36 -3.19 -8.70
CA ASP A 271 -16.05 -2.78 -9.92
C ASP A 271 -15.16 -2.65 -11.17
N SER A 272 -13.84 -2.66 -10.96
CA SER A 272 -12.81 -2.41 -11.97
C SER A 272 -12.00 -3.65 -12.29
N SER A 273 -12.09 -4.66 -11.43
CA SER A 273 -11.29 -5.88 -11.45
C SER A 273 -11.56 -6.72 -12.70
N PRO A 274 -10.53 -7.25 -13.39
CA PRO A 274 -10.73 -8.16 -14.51
C PRO A 274 -11.54 -9.37 -14.07
N VAL A 275 -12.51 -9.74 -14.92
CA VAL A 275 -13.36 -10.92 -14.73
C VAL A 275 -13.01 -11.91 -15.82
N LEU A 276 -12.67 -13.14 -15.42
CA LEU A 276 -12.26 -14.24 -16.29
C LEU A 276 -13.28 -15.36 -16.17
N SER A 277 -13.73 -15.94 -17.27
CA SER A 277 -14.57 -17.14 -17.20
C SER A 277 -13.70 -18.37 -16.87
N ASN A 278 -14.01 -19.10 -15.80
CA ASN A 278 -13.37 -20.38 -15.48
C ASN A 278 -13.85 -21.49 -16.45
N THR A 279 -13.32 -22.70 -16.28
CA THR A 279 -13.69 -23.87 -17.11
C THR A 279 -15.15 -24.31 -16.95
N ALA A 280 -15.85 -23.86 -15.90
CA ALA A 280 -17.28 -24.06 -15.70
C ALA A 280 -18.14 -22.93 -16.30
N GLY A 281 -17.52 -21.88 -16.85
CA GLY A 281 -18.20 -20.70 -17.39
C GLY A 281 -18.53 -19.64 -16.34
N ASP A 282 -18.11 -19.81 -15.08
CA ASP A 282 -18.32 -18.81 -14.03
C ASP A 282 -17.31 -17.68 -14.17
N ASN A 283 -17.77 -16.46 -13.91
CA ASN A 283 -16.94 -15.28 -13.80
C ASN A 283 -16.12 -15.31 -12.50
N VAL A 284 -14.81 -15.49 -12.62
CA VAL A 284 -13.84 -15.43 -11.53
C VAL A 284 -13.02 -14.15 -11.68
N TYR A 285 -13.01 -13.32 -10.66
CA TYR A 285 -12.12 -12.17 -10.62
C TYR A 285 -10.67 -12.65 -10.67
N ILE A 286 -9.76 -11.90 -11.29
CA ILE A 286 -8.32 -12.18 -11.17
C ILE A 286 -7.91 -12.36 -9.70
N TYR A 287 -8.67 -11.76 -8.77
CA TYR A 287 -8.45 -11.90 -7.34
C TYR A 287 -8.74 -13.30 -6.77
N GLY A 288 -9.64 -14.05 -7.40
CA GLY A 288 -10.03 -15.40 -7.00
C GLY A 288 -9.13 -16.51 -7.54
N ILE A 289 -8.09 -16.18 -8.31
CA ILE A 289 -7.16 -17.13 -8.91
C ILE A 289 -5.76 -16.81 -8.37
N ASP A 290 -5.19 -17.70 -7.55
CA ASP A 290 -3.79 -17.91 -7.10
C ASP A 290 -2.81 -16.73 -6.85
N VAL A 291 -2.92 -15.60 -7.55
CA VAL A 291 -2.08 -14.41 -7.40
C VAL A 291 -2.14 -13.89 -5.98
N TRP A 292 -3.31 -13.68 -5.36
CA TRP A 292 -3.35 -13.19 -3.97
C TRP A 292 -2.98 -14.25 -2.92
N ALA A 293 -3.18 -15.52 -3.23
CA ALA A 293 -2.66 -16.59 -2.37
C ALA A 293 -1.14 -16.51 -2.24
N ASN A 294 -0.45 -16.14 -3.32
CA ASN A 294 1.00 -15.97 -3.35
C ASN A 294 1.43 -14.57 -2.86
N VAL A 295 0.81 -13.51 -3.38
CA VAL A 295 1.13 -12.11 -3.07
C VAL A 295 0.88 -11.79 -1.59
N ALA A 296 -0.19 -12.31 -1.00
CA ALA A 296 -0.48 -12.07 0.42
C ALA A 296 0.28 -13.00 1.38
N ASN A 297 0.87 -14.10 0.88
CA ASN A 297 1.67 -15.02 1.67
C ASN A 297 3.14 -14.62 1.67
N VAL A 298 3.43 -13.45 2.23
CA VAL A 298 4.79 -12.91 2.36
C VAL A 298 5.74 -13.80 3.19
N ASP A 299 5.21 -14.80 3.91
CA ASP A 299 6.03 -15.79 4.61
C ASP A 299 6.80 -16.72 3.67
N GLN A 300 6.44 -16.78 2.39
CA GLN A 300 7.24 -17.45 1.37
C GLN A 300 8.46 -16.63 0.93
N CYS A 301 8.48 -15.33 1.25
CA CYS A 301 9.59 -14.45 0.92
C CYS A 301 10.67 -14.56 2.01
N TYR A 302 11.93 -14.68 1.59
CA TYR A 302 13.08 -14.99 2.44
C TYR A 302 14.01 -13.79 2.62
#